data_AF-C0E949-F1
#
_entry.id   AF-C0E949-F1
#
_cell.length_a   1.000
_cell.length_b   1.000
_cell.length_c   1.000
_cell.angle_alpha   90.00
_cell.angle_beta   90.00
_cell.angle_gamma   90.00
#
_symmetry.space_group_name_H-M   'P 1'
#
loop_
_entity.id
_entity.type
_entity.pdbx_description
1 polymer ?
#
loop_
_entity_poly.entity_id
_entity_poly.type
_entity_poly.pdbx_seq_one_letter_code
_entity_poly.pdbx_strand_id
1 'polypeptide(L)'
;MTGATGPIGAQGEAGPQGNTGATGPTGPGVEPAYFNAVYNGGGQQVAPEEAIPFLLAYQSGDFTFIPGSSVITVDTPGIYRIDYEVMLRPSNGLINAAYAVAINGIENPLSFFGSYSVNLSDTERVLLSGFFIASIPAGATVSLRNKSSTADSLAGTGVDNQATNRSSILIQKIG
;
A
#
# COMPACT_ATOMS: atom_id res chain seq x y z
N MET A 1 -61.54 35.51 62.22
CA MET A 1 -60.13 35.09 62.26
C MET A 1 -60.00 33.83 61.42
N THR A 2 -59.31 33.90 60.28
CA THR A 2 -59.06 32.75 59.41
C THR A 2 -57.85 31.98 59.95
N GLY A 3 -58.01 30.66 60.18
CA GLY A 3 -56.99 29.81 60.78
C GLY A 3 -55.75 29.62 59.91
N ALA A 4 -54.60 29.43 60.54
CA ALA A 4 -53.31 29.27 59.87
C ALA A 4 -53.30 28.03 58.95
N THR A 5 -52.85 28.22 57.71
CA THR A 5 -52.64 27.14 56.74
C THR A 5 -51.58 26.18 57.28
N GLY A 6 -51.89 24.87 57.27
CA GLY A 6 -50.99 23.84 57.79
C GLY A 6 -49.65 23.74 57.04
N PRO A 7 -48.63 23.12 57.66
CA PRO A 7 -47.31 22.99 57.06
C PRO A 7 -47.36 22.18 55.76
N ILE A 8 -46.56 22.59 54.77
CA ILE A 8 -46.38 21.85 53.51
C ILE A 8 -45.67 20.53 53.81
N GLY A 9 -46.19 19.43 53.25
CA GLY A 9 -45.64 18.09 53.43
C GLY A 9 -44.20 17.94 52.92
N ALA A 10 -43.49 16.92 53.42
CA ALA A 10 -42.12 16.64 53.02
C ALA A 10 -42.03 16.32 51.51
N GLN A 11 -40.95 16.79 50.86
CA GLN A 11 -40.67 16.47 49.47
C GLN A 11 -40.39 14.97 49.30
N GLY A 12 -41.00 14.34 48.28
CA GLY A 12 -40.83 12.92 48.00
C GLY A 12 -39.39 12.56 47.60
N GLU A 13 -39.02 11.30 47.80
CA GLU A 13 -37.71 10.77 47.42
C GLU A 13 -37.48 10.82 45.91
N ALA A 14 -36.23 10.98 45.49
CA ALA A 14 -35.85 10.93 44.09
C ALA A 14 -36.16 9.54 43.49
N GLY A 15 -36.74 9.51 42.28
CA GLY A 15 -37.05 8.26 41.60
C GLY A 15 -35.80 7.44 41.23
N PRO A 16 -35.96 6.13 40.98
CA PRO A 16 -34.85 5.28 40.61
C PRO A 16 -34.20 5.72 39.30
N GLN A 17 -32.88 5.58 39.20
CA GLN A 17 -32.15 5.80 37.95
C GLN A 17 -32.64 4.81 36.88
N GLY A 18 -32.86 5.30 35.65
CA GLY A 18 -33.27 4.47 34.52
C GLY A 18 -32.20 3.46 34.11
N ASN A 19 -32.63 2.33 33.53
CA ASN A 19 -31.73 1.30 33.04
C ASN A 19 -30.83 1.81 31.91
N THR A 20 -29.58 1.37 31.87
CA THR A 20 -28.67 1.60 30.75
C THR A 20 -29.25 1.00 29.46
N GLY A 21 -29.18 1.76 28.35
CA GLY A 21 -29.65 1.28 27.05
C GLY A 21 -28.84 0.08 26.52
N ALA A 22 -29.44 -0.71 25.64
CA ALA A 22 -28.76 -1.84 25.01
C ALA A 22 -27.56 -1.37 24.17
N THR A 23 -26.46 -2.13 24.20
CA THR A 23 -25.34 -1.95 23.27
C THR A 23 -25.82 -2.15 21.83
N GLY A 24 -25.42 -1.28 20.91
CA GLY A 24 -25.75 -1.40 19.49
C GLY A 24 -25.17 -2.68 18.85
N PRO A 25 -25.66 -3.08 17.68
CA PRO A 25 -25.13 -4.25 16.98
C PRO A 25 -23.65 -4.08 16.67
N THR A 26 -22.87 -5.15 16.81
CA THR A 26 -21.51 -5.22 16.26
C THR A 26 -21.60 -5.06 14.74
N GLY A 27 -20.80 -4.16 14.16
CA GLY A 27 -20.76 -3.96 12.71
C GLY A 27 -20.34 -5.23 11.96
N PRO A 28 -20.65 -5.35 10.65
CA PRO A 28 -20.16 -6.46 9.85
C PRO A 28 -18.62 -6.51 9.91
N GLY A 29 -18.05 -7.70 10.10
CA GLY A 29 -16.61 -7.90 9.97
C GLY A 29 -16.18 -7.62 8.54
N VAL A 30 -15.30 -6.65 8.32
CA VAL A 30 -14.66 -6.41 7.02
C VAL A 30 -13.34 -7.17 7.04
N GLU A 31 -13.29 -8.31 6.35
CA GLU A 31 -12.02 -9.01 6.12
C GLU A 31 -11.07 -8.09 5.34
N PRO A 32 -9.81 -7.95 5.77
CA PRO A 32 -8.88 -7.06 5.11
C PRO A 32 -8.52 -7.61 3.73
N ALA A 33 -8.63 -6.78 2.69
CA ALA A 33 -8.13 -7.07 1.36
C ALA A 33 -6.72 -6.51 1.19
N TYR A 34 -5.75 -7.38 0.92
CA TYR A 34 -4.34 -7.02 0.81
C TYR A 34 -3.60 -7.91 -0.20
N PHE A 35 -2.54 -7.36 -0.76
CA PHE A 35 -1.59 -8.06 -1.61
C PHE A 35 -0.20 -7.50 -1.32
N ASN A 36 0.75 -8.37 -1.00
CA ASN A 36 2.15 -8.02 -0.80
C ASN A 36 3.01 -8.94 -1.65
N ALA A 37 3.80 -8.39 -2.56
CA ALA A 37 4.70 -9.19 -3.39
C ALA A 37 6.10 -8.59 -3.48
N VAL A 38 7.09 -9.47 -3.66
CA VAL A 38 8.50 -9.11 -3.74
C VAL A 38 9.21 -9.95 -4.78
N TYR A 39 10.33 -9.43 -5.27
CA TYR A 39 11.38 -10.25 -5.87
C TYR A 39 12.63 -10.17 -4.98
N ASN A 40 12.98 -11.29 -4.34
CA ASN A 40 14.15 -11.38 -3.47
C ASN A 40 15.43 -11.69 -4.26
N GLY A 41 16.51 -10.96 -3.97
CA GLY A 41 17.82 -11.21 -4.52
C GLY A 41 17.98 -10.97 -6.02
N GLY A 42 19.13 -11.41 -6.52
CA GLY A 42 19.51 -11.31 -7.93
C GLY A 42 19.66 -9.87 -8.45
N GLY A 43 19.84 -9.75 -9.77
CA GLY A 43 19.83 -8.47 -10.47
C GLY A 43 18.89 -8.53 -11.67
N GLN A 44 18.43 -7.37 -12.12
CA GLN A 44 17.58 -7.22 -13.29
C GLN A 44 17.95 -5.93 -14.02
N GLN A 45 18.11 -5.98 -15.34
CA GLN A 45 18.05 -4.78 -16.17
C GLN A 45 16.59 -4.57 -16.54
N VAL A 46 16.05 -3.39 -16.26
CA VAL A 46 14.67 -3.02 -16.56
C VAL A 46 14.73 -1.96 -17.65
N ALA A 47 14.35 -2.31 -18.88
CA ALA A 47 14.31 -1.37 -19.99
C ALA A 47 13.25 -0.27 -19.77
N PRO A 48 13.33 0.88 -20.47
CA PRO A 48 12.24 1.84 -20.50
C PRO A 48 10.92 1.16 -20.84
N GLU A 49 9.85 1.52 -20.13
CA GLU A 49 8.51 0.94 -20.25
C GLU A 49 8.35 -0.50 -19.77
N GLU A 50 9.42 -1.17 -19.37
CA GLU A 50 9.35 -2.55 -18.89
C GLU A 50 8.70 -2.60 -17.50
N ALA A 51 7.82 -3.59 -17.32
CA ALA A 51 7.17 -3.85 -16.04
C ALA A 51 7.99 -4.84 -15.20
N ILE A 52 8.09 -4.57 -13.90
CA ILE A 52 8.85 -5.40 -12.95
C ILE A 52 8.08 -6.67 -12.61
N PRO A 53 8.67 -7.87 -12.77
CA PRO A 53 8.09 -9.10 -12.26
C PRO A 53 8.25 -9.20 -10.74
N PHE A 54 7.32 -9.88 -10.10
CA PHE A 54 7.42 -10.31 -8.70
C PHE A 54 7.45 -11.83 -8.64
N LEU A 55 8.00 -12.42 -7.57
CA LEU A 55 8.15 -13.87 -7.46
C LEU A 55 7.38 -14.45 -6.28
N LEU A 56 7.50 -13.82 -5.11
CA LEU A 56 6.85 -14.25 -3.88
C LEU A 56 5.70 -13.31 -3.57
N ALA A 57 4.56 -13.84 -3.14
CA ALA A 57 3.41 -13.03 -2.75
C ALA A 57 2.68 -13.63 -1.54
N TYR A 58 2.09 -12.75 -0.73
CA TYR A 58 1.11 -13.06 0.31
C TYR A 58 -0.10 -12.15 0.11
N GLN A 59 -1.29 -12.73 -0.05
CA GLN A 59 -2.47 -12.02 -0.53
C GLN A 59 -3.77 -12.56 0.08
N SER A 60 -4.80 -11.72 0.16
CA SER A 60 -6.18 -12.15 0.39
C SER A 60 -6.78 -12.78 -0.88
N GLY A 61 -8.03 -13.25 -0.80
CA GLY A 61 -8.76 -13.78 -1.96
C GLY A 61 -9.21 -12.73 -2.99
N ASP A 62 -8.88 -11.46 -2.78
CA ASP A 62 -9.29 -10.33 -3.62
C ASP A 62 -8.32 -10.05 -4.77
N PHE A 63 -7.31 -10.90 -4.94
CA PHE A 63 -6.25 -10.73 -5.92
C PHE A 63 -5.90 -12.05 -6.61
N THR A 64 -5.58 -11.95 -7.89
CA THR A 64 -5.04 -13.04 -8.70
C THR A 64 -3.65 -12.69 -9.18
N PHE A 65 -2.69 -13.60 -8.95
CA PHE A 65 -1.29 -13.40 -9.28
C PHE A 65 -0.60 -14.71 -9.66
N ILE A 66 0.28 -14.64 -10.68
CA ILE A 66 1.11 -15.75 -11.13
C ILE A 66 2.57 -15.42 -10.77
N PRO A 67 3.26 -16.22 -9.93
CA PRO A 67 4.68 -16.03 -9.63
C PRO A 67 5.55 -15.89 -10.89
N GLY A 68 6.41 -14.86 -10.91
CA GLY A 68 7.24 -14.49 -12.05
C GLY A 68 6.57 -13.50 -13.02
N SER A 69 5.29 -13.19 -12.84
CA SER A 69 4.57 -12.18 -13.62
C SER A 69 4.83 -10.77 -13.09
N SER A 70 4.69 -9.78 -13.97
CA SER A 70 4.64 -8.34 -13.63
C SER A 70 3.21 -7.80 -13.50
N VAL A 71 2.21 -8.67 -13.67
CA VAL A 71 0.79 -8.34 -13.67
C VAL A 71 0.11 -8.91 -12.43
N ILE A 72 -0.53 -8.02 -11.67
CA ILE A 72 -1.37 -8.34 -10.51
C ILE A 72 -2.81 -7.99 -10.89
N THR A 73 -3.76 -8.91 -10.72
CA THR A 73 -5.18 -8.63 -10.97
C THR A 73 -5.87 -8.34 -9.66
N VAL A 74 -6.67 -7.27 -9.63
CA VAL A 74 -7.50 -6.88 -8.49
C VAL A 74 -8.93 -7.36 -8.74
N ASP A 75 -9.40 -8.37 -8.02
CA ASP A 75 -10.66 -9.04 -8.27
C ASP A 75 -11.86 -8.34 -7.59
N THR A 76 -11.60 -7.62 -6.49
CA THR A 76 -12.61 -6.84 -5.77
C THR A 76 -12.43 -5.34 -6.05
N PRO A 77 -13.48 -4.57 -6.40
CA PRO A 77 -13.32 -3.14 -6.61
C PRO A 77 -13.13 -2.40 -5.28
N GLY A 78 -12.48 -1.24 -5.31
CA GLY A 78 -12.32 -0.43 -4.10
C GLY A 78 -11.36 0.76 -4.27
N ILE A 79 -11.11 1.42 -3.15
CA ILE A 79 -10.03 2.38 -2.99
C ILE A 79 -8.85 1.65 -2.34
N TYR A 80 -7.71 1.69 -3.01
CA TYR A 80 -6.50 0.99 -2.60
C TYR A 80 -5.38 1.99 -2.32
N ARG A 81 -4.67 1.77 -1.22
CA ARG A 81 -3.32 2.29 -1.01
C ARG A 81 -2.34 1.35 -1.69
N ILE A 82 -1.40 1.91 -2.44
CA ILE A 82 -0.31 1.16 -3.07
C ILE A 82 1.01 1.78 -2.63
N ASP A 83 1.92 0.96 -2.14
CA ASP A 83 3.30 1.31 -1.83
C ASP A 83 4.21 0.40 -2.67
N TYR A 84 5.30 0.93 -3.21
CA TYR A 84 6.27 0.14 -3.95
C TYR A 84 7.69 0.59 -3.63
N GLU A 85 8.64 -0.34 -3.81
CA GLU A 85 10.06 -0.04 -3.68
C GLU A 85 10.86 -0.76 -4.76
N VAL A 86 11.95 -0.13 -5.21
CA VAL A 86 12.95 -0.74 -6.09
C VAL A 86 14.36 -0.42 -5.59
N MET A 87 15.23 -1.43 -5.58
CA MET A 87 16.62 -1.30 -5.15
C MET A 87 17.52 -1.05 -6.37
N LEU A 88 17.88 0.22 -6.57
CA LEU A 88 18.67 0.67 -7.71
C LEU A 88 20.16 0.43 -7.46
N ARG A 89 20.85 -0.02 -8.51
CA ARG A 89 22.30 -0.13 -8.60
C ARG A 89 22.81 0.89 -9.62
N PRO A 90 23.77 1.75 -9.27
CA PRO A 90 24.33 2.71 -10.22
C PRO A 90 24.95 2.02 -11.44
N SER A 91 24.80 2.66 -12.60
CA SER A 91 25.47 2.29 -13.84
C SER A 91 26.37 3.44 -14.27
N ASN A 92 27.66 3.18 -14.46
CA ASN A 92 28.68 4.20 -14.74
C ASN A 92 28.64 5.40 -13.77
N GLY A 93 28.35 5.10 -12.49
CA GLY A 93 28.25 6.07 -11.41
C GLY A 93 27.05 7.00 -11.45
N LEU A 94 26.03 6.66 -12.25
CA LEU A 94 24.76 7.38 -12.36
C LEU A 94 23.60 6.50 -11.89
N ILE A 95 22.70 7.10 -11.11
CA ILE A 95 21.30 6.71 -11.01
C ILE A 95 20.49 7.87 -11.58
N ASN A 96 19.61 7.58 -12.54
CA ASN A 96 18.64 8.52 -13.08
C ASN A 96 17.36 7.75 -13.40
N ALA A 97 16.64 7.42 -12.33
CA ALA A 97 15.56 6.45 -12.34
C ALA A 97 14.21 7.13 -12.04
N ALA A 98 13.15 6.71 -12.72
CA ALA A 98 11.77 7.08 -12.44
C ALA A 98 10.88 5.84 -12.60
N TYR A 99 10.00 5.59 -11.63
CA TYR A 99 9.08 4.47 -11.66
C TYR A 99 7.66 4.96 -11.40
N ALA A 100 6.68 4.23 -11.96
CA ALA A 100 5.27 4.48 -11.75
C ALA A 100 4.47 3.19 -11.83
N VAL A 101 3.31 3.20 -11.18
CA VAL A 101 2.34 2.10 -11.23
C VAL A 101 1.32 2.39 -12.32
N ALA A 102 1.15 1.43 -13.22
CA ALA A 102 0.10 1.44 -14.22
C ALA A 102 -1.11 0.61 -13.76
N ILE A 103 -2.30 1.16 -13.95
CA ILE A 103 -3.59 0.50 -13.78
C ILE A 103 -4.19 0.33 -15.17
N ASN A 104 -4.47 -0.91 -15.58
CA ASN A 104 -4.89 -1.25 -16.95
C ASN A 104 -3.96 -0.70 -18.04
N GLY A 105 -2.66 -0.73 -17.77
CA GLY A 105 -1.63 -0.26 -18.71
C GLY A 105 -1.47 1.27 -18.77
N ILE A 106 -2.22 2.05 -17.99
CA ILE A 106 -2.08 3.51 -17.90
C ILE A 106 -1.50 3.90 -16.54
N GLU A 107 -0.41 4.66 -16.55
CA GLU A 107 0.24 5.14 -15.33
C GLU A 107 -0.67 6.06 -14.51
N ASN A 108 -0.72 5.82 -13.20
CA ASN A 108 -1.36 6.75 -12.29
C ASN A 108 -0.43 7.95 -12.04
N PRO A 109 -0.85 9.20 -12.29
CA PRO A 109 -0.01 10.39 -12.11
C PRO A 109 0.56 10.56 -10.69
N LEU A 110 -0.13 10.06 -9.66
CA LEU A 110 0.32 10.16 -8.27
C LEU A 110 1.40 9.13 -7.92
N SER A 111 1.66 8.17 -8.80
CA SER A 111 2.58 7.05 -8.55
C SER A 111 4.00 7.29 -9.07
N PHE A 112 4.28 8.44 -9.69
CA PHE A 112 5.60 8.78 -10.23
C PHE A 112 6.55 9.22 -9.11
N PHE A 113 7.57 8.41 -8.84
CA PHE A 113 8.68 8.76 -7.97
C PHE A 113 9.99 8.49 -8.70
N GLY A 114 11.03 9.25 -8.37
CA GLY A 114 12.34 9.10 -9.01
C GLY A 114 13.50 9.35 -8.08
N SER A 115 14.68 8.93 -8.52
CA SER A 115 15.95 9.09 -7.83
C SER A 115 17.01 9.52 -8.83
N TYR A 116 17.80 10.53 -8.46
CA TYR A 116 18.93 11.00 -9.24
C TYR A 116 20.16 11.10 -8.34
N SER A 117 21.27 10.48 -8.75
CA SER A 117 22.53 10.51 -8.02
C SER A 117 23.70 10.28 -8.96
N VAL A 118 24.83 10.93 -8.68
CA VAL A 118 26.05 10.88 -9.51
C VAL A 118 27.27 10.58 -8.65
N ASN A 119 28.37 10.22 -9.30
CA ASN A 119 29.65 9.86 -8.65
C ASN A 119 29.55 8.66 -7.72
N LEU A 120 28.61 7.76 -7.99
CA LEU A 120 28.46 6.52 -7.24
C LEU A 120 29.42 5.44 -7.76
N SER A 121 29.82 4.54 -6.88
CA SER A 121 30.43 3.27 -7.24
C SER A 121 29.36 2.28 -7.70
N ASP A 122 29.75 1.27 -8.48
CA ASP A 122 28.82 0.23 -8.92
C ASP A 122 28.47 -0.78 -7.82
N THR A 123 29.04 -0.66 -6.62
CA THR A 123 28.69 -1.50 -5.46
C THR A 123 27.58 -0.88 -4.60
N GLU A 124 27.30 0.41 -4.76
CA GLU A 124 26.26 1.11 -3.99
C GLU A 124 24.84 0.67 -4.34
N ARG A 125 23.92 0.91 -3.40
CA ARG A 125 22.49 0.63 -3.53
C ARG A 125 21.70 1.84 -3.07
N VAL A 126 20.70 2.22 -3.85
CA VAL A 126 19.76 3.30 -3.50
C VAL A 126 18.35 2.75 -3.57
N LEU A 127 17.63 2.85 -2.46
CA LEU A 127 16.22 2.50 -2.42
C LEU A 127 15.41 3.67 -3.00
N LEU A 128 14.61 3.39 -4.04
CA LEU A 128 13.54 4.27 -4.48
C LEU A 128 12.22 3.71 -3.95
N SER A 129 11.49 4.53 -3.20
CA SER A 129 10.17 4.18 -2.68
C SER A 129 9.13 5.15 -3.23
N GLY A 130 7.93 4.63 -3.53
CA GLY A 130 6.79 5.42 -3.95
C GLY A 130 5.50 4.92 -3.32
N PHE A 131 4.49 5.79 -3.23
CA PHE A 131 3.18 5.43 -2.71
C PHE A 131 2.10 6.29 -3.33
N PHE A 132 0.88 5.78 -3.40
CA PHE A 132 -0.31 6.54 -3.80
C PHE A 132 -1.59 5.84 -3.36
N ILE A 133 -2.72 6.52 -3.55
CA ILE A 133 -4.06 5.96 -3.38
C ILE A 133 -4.79 6.08 -4.71
N ALA A 134 -5.52 5.04 -5.11
CA ALA A 134 -6.35 5.06 -6.31
C ALA A 134 -7.60 4.19 -6.15
N SER A 135 -8.66 4.56 -6.89
CA SER A 135 -9.77 3.64 -7.13
C SER A 135 -9.37 2.63 -8.19
N ILE A 136 -9.57 1.35 -7.90
CA ILE A 136 -9.27 0.25 -8.82
C ILE A 136 -10.55 -0.56 -9.03
N PRO A 137 -11.04 -0.70 -10.28
CA PRO A 137 -12.22 -1.52 -10.56
C PRO A 137 -11.87 -3.01 -10.52
N ALA A 138 -12.89 -3.85 -10.33
CA ALA A 138 -12.75 -5.31 -10.39
C ALA A 138 -12.21 -5.76 -11.76
N GLY A 139 -11.32 -6.75 -11.75
CA GLY A 139 -10.64 -7.28 -12.92
C GLY A 139 -9.56 -6.36 -13.49
N ALA A 140 -9.26 -5.23 -12.85
CA ALA A 140 -8.18 -4.35 -13.30
C ALA A 140 -6.81 -4.97 -13.01
N THR A 141 -5.86 -4.67 -13.89
CA THR A 141 -4.47 -5.10 -13.74
C THR A 141 -3.60 -3.98 -13.21
N VAL A 142 -2.69 -4.30 -12.29
CA VAL A 142 -1.69 -3.40 -11.70
C VAL A 142 -0.29 -3.91 -12.05
N SER A 143 0.59 -3.00 -12.46
CA SER A 143 2.01 -3.29 -12.76
C SER A 143 2.91 -2.10 -12.40
N LEU A 144 4.10 -2.35 -11.85
CA LEU A 144 5.14 -1.35 -11.60
C LEU A 144 6.08 -1.26 -12.81
N ARG A 145 6.31 -0.07 -13.36
CA ARG A 145 7.04 0.13 -14.64
C ARG A 145 8.21 1.08 -14.49
N ASN A 146 9.28 0.81 -15.22
CA ASN A 146 10.35 1.78 -15.43
C ASN A 146 9.85 2.87 -16.40
N LYS A 147 9.85 4.12 -15.93
CA LYS A 147 9.46 5.32 -16.68
C LYS A 147 10.65 6.25 -16.96
N SER A 148 11.86 5.81 -16.64
CA SER A 148 13.11 6.43 -17.05
C SER A 148 13.25 6.37 -18.58
N SER A 149 14.05 7.28 -19.13
CA SER A 149 14.43 7.25 -20.55
C SER A 149 15.49 6.19 -20.89
N THR A 150 16.10 5.59 -19.87
CA THR A 150 17.17 4.58 -19.99
C THR A 150 16.85 3.32 -19.21
N ALA A 151 17.54 2.23 -19.54
CA ALA A 151 17.45 1.01 -18.76
C ALA A 151 18.07 1.22 -17.37
N ASP A 152 17.39 0.71 -16.34
CA ASP A 152 17.84 0.80 -14.95
C ASP A 152 18.31 -0.57 -14.46
N SER A 153 19.37 -0.57 -13.67
CA SER A 153 19.87 -1.79 -13.02
C SER A 153 19.27 -1.92 -11.62
N LEU A 154 18.48 -2.96 -11.40
CA LEU A 154 18.04 -3.37 -10.06
C LEU A 154 18.97 -4.42 -9.48
N ALA A 155 19.21 -4.40 -8.17
CA ALA A 155 20.02 -5.41 -7.49
C ALA A 155 19.57 -5.64 -6.05
N GLY A 156 19.15 -6.87 -5.76
CA GLY A 156 18.82 -7.36 -4.42
C GLY A 156 20.00 -8.07 -3.75
N THR A 157 21.23 -7.88 -4.22
CA THR A 157 22.44 -8.47 -3.65
C THR A 157 23.46 -7.39 -3.32
N GLY A 158 24.42 -7.71 -2.44
CA GLY A 158 25.55 -6.83 -2.13
C GLY A 158 25.33 -5.88 -0.96
N VAL A 159 24.24 -6.03 -0.20
CA VAL A 159 24.03 -5.32 1.07
C VAL A 159 24.43 -6.27 2.20
N ASP A 160 25.56 -6.00 2.85
CA ASP A 160 26.08 -6.78 4.00
C ASP A 160 26.02 -8.31 3.82
N ASN A 161 26.38 -8.78 2.63
CA ASN A 161 26.33 -10.20 2.24
C ASN A 161 24.94 -10.86 2.36
N GLN A 162 23.87 -10.08 2.40
CA GLN A 162 22.49 -10.55 2.41
C GLN A 162 21.81 -10.36 1.06
N ALA A 163 20.85 -11.25 0.78
CA ALA A 163 19.88 -11.05 -0.29
C ALA A 163 18.73 -10.16 0.22
N THR A 164 18.57 -9.00 -0.38
CA THR A 164 17.47 -8.06 -0.13
C THR A 164 16.43 -8.17 -1.23
N ASN A 165 15.23 -7.62 -0.99
CA ASN A 165 14.25 -7.49 -2.06
C ASN A 165 14.75 -6.46 -3.07
N ARG A 166 14.87 -6.86 -4.34
CA ARG A 166 15.21 -5.91 -5.41
C ARG A 166 14.00 -5.08 -5.83
N SER A 167 12.81 -5.60 -5.58
CA SER A 167 11.53 -4.92 -5.78
C SER A 167 10.49 -5.42 -4.79
N SER A 168 9.59 -4.54 -4.38
CA SER A 168 8.43 -4.85 -3.54
C SER A 168 7.21 -4.03 -3.97
N ILE A 169 6.01 -4.56 -3.74
CA ILE A 169 4.76 -3.83 -3.86
C ILE A 169 3.76 -4.32 -2.81
N LEU A 170 3.10 -3.37 -2.15
CA LEU A 170 1.98 -3.58 -1.25
C LEU A 170 0.75 -2.90 -1.87
N ILE A 171 -0.38 -3.60 -1.91
CA ILE A 171 -1.68 -3.08 -2.31
C ILE A 171 -2.65 -3.43 -1.18
N GLN A 172 -3.27 -2.43 -0.56
CA GLN A 172 -4.18 -2.61 0.55
C GLN A 172 -5.48 -1.85 0.30
N LYS A 173 -6.62 -2.53 0.41
CA LYS A 173 -7.92 -1.88 0.33
C LYS A 173 -8.16 -1.04 1.58
N ILE A 174 -8.60 0.20 1.39
CA ILE A 174 -8.86 1.18 2.46
C ILE A 174 -10.26 1.78 2.39
N GLY A 175 -11.04 1.47 1.35
CA GLY A 175 -12.40 1.97 1.14
C GLY A 175 -13.12 1.31 -0.03
#